data_AF-A0A5N6GVD6-F1
#
_entry.id   AF-A0A5N6GVD6-F1
#
_cell.length_a   1.000
_cell.length_b   1.000
_cell.length_c   1.000
_cell.angle_alpha   90.00
_cell.angle_beta   90.00
_cell.angle_gamma   90.00
#
_symmetry.space_group_name_H-M   'P 1'
#
loop_
_entity.id
_entity.type
_entity.pdbx_description
1 polymer ?
#
loop_
_entity_poly.entity_id
_entity_poly.type
_entity_poly.pdbx_seq_one_letter_code
_entity_poly.pdbx_strand_id
1 'polypeptide(L)'
;MKIHEDTPIEIINRVDPGRSAFLRAWCVWQAGNSEDTLVIWDLDYQSWVEVLVDQCMFNADMQLLKFSFNRGGRILTGYVFCCMQWLCAIQAMLESDEKRVQFEIITKEDSEYADYATRIGPIDPDGFLRYTWEALIRLAGQSDRSGNEHSKLADIMRWLGRLPRRPIPNNSVWEGLRWIDPYIPSFHEGLLSDEAEFQKYLNIHAFAALLTGLGLVRVPYQAISAIAQVAEGVVFQEEDGGKAISSEDPLDTEHLDMKTTVAAIWIKHGGHVLYHFAVQDDVSEGGPVWERIYRVAKEEEKSIQGLHRWRWDVWVRRFDEISDDENVSQRTCSLAGEIFNELLDIRDEHGF
;
A
#
# COMPACT_ATOMS: atom_id res chain seq x y z
N MET A 1 20.30 7.60 36.35
CA MET A 1 19.48 8.66 37.00
C MET A 1 18.53 8.01 38.00
N LYS A 2 18.19 8.70 39.09
CA LYS A 2 17.22 8.22 40.11
C LYS A 2 15.94 9.03 40.06
N ILE A 3 14.82 8.42 40.41
CA ILE A 3 13.49 9.03 40.55
C ILE A 3 13.05 8.95 42.01
N HIS A 4 12.50 10.04 42.54
CA HIS A 4 11.97 10.09 43.92
C HIS A 4 10.56 9.49 43.97
N GLU A 5 10.20 8.85 45.07
CA GLU A 5 8.92 8.16 45.25
C GLU A 5 7.69 9.03 44.94
N ASP A 6 7.74 10.27 45.41
CA ASP A 6 6.68 11.26 45.23
C ASP A 6 6.67 11.91 43.84
N THR A 7 7.56 11.54 42.93
CA THR A 7 7.58 12.13 41.58
C THR A 7 6.22 11.88 40.91
N PRO A 8 5.48 12.93 40.52
CA PRO A 8 4.20 12.76 39.83
C PRO A 8 4.42 12.12 38.46
N ILE A 9 3.58 11.13 38.14
CA ILE A 9 3.44 10.57 36.80
C ILE A 9 1.99 10.78 36.39
N GLU A 10 1.81 11.50 35.28
CA GLU A 10 0.50 11.86 34.78
C GLU A 10 0.19 11.06 33.52
N ILE A 11 -0.97 10.43 33.46
CA ILE A 11 -1.47 9.72 32.29
C ILE A 11 -2.77 10.38 31.87
N ILE A 12 -2.70 11.17 30.80
CA ILE A 12 -3.85 11.88 30.25
C ILE A 12 -4.48 11.01 29.17
N ASN A 13 -5.66 10.47 29.44
CA ASN A 13 -6.37 9.69 28.43
C ASN A 13 -7.14 10.64 27.51
N ARG A 14 -6.67 10.84 26.28
CA ARG A 14 -7.32 11.70 25.29
C ARG A 14 -8.53 11.01 24.62
N VAL A 15 -8.58 9.68 24.66
CA VAL A 15 -9.66 8.88 24.09
C VAL A 15 -10.88 8.85 25.03
N ASP A 16 -10.63 8.65 26.32
CA ASP A 16 -11.63 8.74 27.39
C ASP A 16 -11.06 9.59 28.56
N PRO A 17 -11.32 10.91 28.58
CA PRO A 17 -10.81 11.80 29.62
C PRO A 17 -11.16 11.40 31.05
N GLY A 18 -12.28 10.69 31.25
CA GLY A 18 -12.71 10.19 32.56
C GLY A 18 -11.85 9.05 33.10
N ARG A 19 -10.97 8.48 32.26
CA ARG A 19 -10.05 7.38 32.57
C ARG A 19 -8.59 7.86 32.57
N SER A 20 -8.34 9.11 32.93
CA SER A 20 -6.98 9.61 33.17
C SER A 20 -6.48 9.17 34.55
N ALA A 21 -5.18 8.96 34.72
CA ALA A 21 -4.57 8.56 35.99
C ALA A 21 -3.49 9.56 36.42
N PHE A 22 -3.43 9.82 37.72
CA PHE A 22 -2.42 10.65 38.36
C PHE A 22 -1.82 9.85 39.50
N LEU A 23 -0.61 9.36 39.28
CA LEU A 23 0.08 8.48 40.22
C LEU A 23 1.38 9.11 40.69
N ARG A 24 1.95 8.50 41.73
CA ARG A 24 3.29 8.76 42.20
C ARG A 24 4.21 7.66 41.67
N ALA A 25 5.50 7.95 41.51
CA ALA A 25 6.47 6.98 41.01
C ALA A 25 6.50 5.69 41.83
N TRP A 26 6.18 5.74 43.13
CA TRP A 26 6.09 4.55 43.96
C TRP A 26 5.06 3.52 43.52
N CYS A 27 4.01 3.94 42.78
CA CYS A 27 2.97 3.05 42.27
C CYS A 27 3.50 2.07 41.21
N VAL A 28 4.72 2.28 40.68
CA VAL A 28 5.37 1.43 39.68
C VAL A 28 6.73 0.92 40.16
N TRP A 29 6.90 0.81 41.47
CA TRP A 29 8.01 0.05 42.05
C TRP A 29 7.71 -1.44 42.07
N GLN A 30 8.78 -2.24 42.14
CA GLN A 30 8.65 -3.64 42.52
C GLN A 30 8.01 -3.77 43.91
N ALA A 31 7.06 -4.71 44.04
CA ALA A 31 6.32 -4.93 45.29
C ALA A 31 7.27 -5.16 46.49
N GLY A 32 7.04 -4.41 47.57
CA GLY A 32 7.84 -4.50 48.80
C GLY A 32 9.06 -3.58 48.84
N ASN A 33 9.30 -2.75 47.82
CA ASN A 33 10.30 -1.71 47.89
C ASN A 33 9.84 -0.56 48.82
N SER A 34 10.74 -0.05 49.66
CA SER A 34 10.50 1.02 50.63
C SER A 34 11.56 2.13 50.57
N GLU A 35 12.31 2.20 49.47
CA GLU A 35 13.32 3.25 49.26
C GLU A 35 12.68 4.56 48.77
N ASP A 36 13.05 5.69 49.38
CA ASP A 36 12.58 7.03 48.98
C ASP A 36 12.96 7.41 47.52
N THR A 37 13.99 6.75 46.96
CA THR A 37 14.43 6.97 45.57
C THR A 37 14.85 5.67 44.91
N LEU A 38 14.50 5.48 43.65
CA LEU A 38 14.89 4.29 42.88
C LEU A 38 15.67 4.67 41.62
N VAL A 39 16.56 3.80 41.14
CA VAL A 39 17.14 3.97 39.80
C VAL A 39 16.03 3.77 38.77
N ILE A 40 15.96 4.65 37.75
CA ILE A 40 14.89 4.58 36.73
C ILE A 40 14.81 3.17 36.12
N TRP A 41 15.96 2.54 35.88
CA TRP A 41 16.07 1.20 35.29
C TRP A 41 15.50 0.06 36.15
N ASP A 42 15.23 0.31 37.44
CA ASP A 42 14.63 -0.66 38.36
C ASP A 42 13.11 -0.47 38.52
N LEU A 43 12.51 0.49 37.81
CA LEU A 43 11.05 0.64 37.76
C LEU A 43 10.40 -0.60 37.14
N ASP A 44 9.26 -1.02 37.71
CA ASP A 44 8.57 -2.22 37.29
C ASP A 44 7.61 -1.93 36.12
N TYR A 45 7.99 -2.40 34.93
CA TYR A 45 7.18 -2.23 33.73
C TYR A 45 5.86 -3.00 33.79
N GLN A 46 5.81 -4.12 34.53
CA GLN A 46 4.57 -4.89 34.65
C GLN A 46 3.51 -4.12 35.44
N SER A 47 3.88 -3.57 36.60
CA SER A 47 3.02 -2.65 37.37
C SER A 47 2.56 -1.45 36.54
N TRP A 48 3.42 -0.90 35.69
CA TRP A 48 3.05 0.17 34.77
C TRP A 48 1.96 -0.25 33.76
N VAL A 49 2.11 -1.42 33.15
CA VAL A 49 1.11 -1.95 32.21
C VAL A 49 -0.23 -2.22 32.90
N GLU A 50 -0.20 -2.75 34.13
CA GLU A 50 -1.40 -2.98 34.93
C GLU A 50 -2.14 -1.67 35.23
N VAL A 51 -1.42 -0.61 35.61
CA VAL A 51 -2.00 0.73 35.80
C VAL A 51 -2.68 1.24 34.53
N LEU A 52 -2.04 1.08 33.36
CA LEU A 52 -2.61 1.50 32.08
C LEU A 52 -3.90 0.75 31.74
N VAL A 53 -3.92 -0.58 31.91
CA VAL A 53 -5.09 -1.41 31.59
C VAL A 53 -6.21 -1.16 32.58
N ASP A 54 -5.93 -1.21 33.87
CA ASP A 54 -6.96 -1.22 34.91
C ASP A 54 -7.53 0.18 35.16
N GLN A 55 -6.68 1.20 35.23
CA GLN A 55 -7.13 2.55 35.56
C GLN A 55 -7.51 3.34 34.30
N CYS A 56 -6.75 3.14 33.22
CA CYS A 56 -6.92 3.94 32.00
C CYS A 56 -7.68 3.23 30.88
N MET A 57 -8.05 1.95 31.05
CA MET A 57 -8.65 1.12 29.99
C MET A 57 -7.82 1.12 28.70
N PHE A 58 -6.49 1.14 28.85
CA PHE A 58 -5.58 1.18 27.72
C PHE A 58 -5.68 -0.12 26.89
N ASN A 59 -5.83 0.02 25.57
CA ASN A 59 -5.82 -1.09 24.64
C ASN A 59 -4.70 -0.90 23.61
N ALA A 60 -3.64 -1.71 23.71
CA ALA A 60 -2.47 -1.64 22.84
C ALA A 60 -2.76 -1.92 21.35
N ASP A 61 -3.88 -2.58 21.02
CA ASP A 61 -4.27 -2.84 19.63
C ASP A 61 -4.86 -1.58 18.97
N MET A 62 -5.51 -0.72 19.74
CA MET A 62 -6.26 0.44 19.24
C MET A 62 -5.61 1.79 19.58
N GLN A 63 -4.76 1.83 20.62
CA GLN A 63 -4.24 3.05 21.21
C GLN A 63 -2.71 3.04 21.29
N LEU A 64 -2.14 4.23 21.42
CA LEU A 64 -0.72 4.44 21.67
C LEU A 64 -0.51 5.30 22.90
N LEU A 65 0.65 5.08 23.52
CA LEU A 65 1.14 5.92 24.59
C LEU A 65 2.16 6.92 24.04
N LYS A 66 1.80 8.20 24.07
CA LYS A 66 2.61 9.33 23.60
C LYS A 66 3.26 10.05 24.78
N PHE A 67 4.46 10.57 24.61
CA PHE A 67 5.09 11.52 25.54
C PHE A 67 5.57 12.76 24.80
N SER A 68 5.65 13.89 25.51
CA SER A 68 6.20 15.13 24.97
C SER A 68 6.83 15.99 26.06
N PHE A 69 7.94 16.65 25.76
CA PHE A 69 8.63 17.55 26.71
C PHE A 69 9.43 18.64 25.99
N ASN A 70 9.70 19.75 26.68
CA ASN A 70 10.55 20.83 26.18
C ASN A 70 12.02 20.63 26.56
N ARG A 71 12.93 20.70 25.58
CA ARG A 71 14.38 20.69 25.79
C ARG A 71 15.06 21.71 24.90
N GLY A 72 15.63 22.76 25.50
CA GLY A 72 16.34 23.80 24.76
C GLY A 72 15.41 24.62 23.87
N GLY A 73 14.19 24.89 24.35
CA GLY A 73 13.18 25.67 23.61
C GLY A 73 12.49 24.91 22.47
N ARG A 74 12.64 23.58 22.41
CA ARG A 74 12.02 22.71 21.41
C ARG A 74 11.16 21.65 22.09
N ILE A 75 9.96 21.45 21.58
CA ILE A 75 9.09 20.34 22.01
C ILE A 75 9.52 19.08 21.28
N LEU A 76 9.93 18.07 22.04
CA LEU A 76 10.20 16.72 21.54
C LEU A 76 9.00 15.83 21.85
N THR A 77 8.65 14.94 20.92
CA THR A 77 7.51 14.03 21.02
C THR A 77 7.95 12.64 20.59
N GLY A 78 7.42 11.61 21.25
CA GLY A 78 7.65 10.21 20.88
C GLY A 78 6.58 9.29 21.44
N TYR A 79 6.73 7.99 21.17
CA TYR A 79 5.80 6.95 21.62
C TYR A 79 6.54 5.83 22.34
N VAL A 80 5.78 5.12 23.18
CA VAL A 80 6.25 3.97 23.94
C VAL A 80 5.60 2.71 23.39
N PHE A 81 6.42 1.79 22.91
CA PHE A 81 6.02 0.46 22.44
C PHE A 81 6.61 -0.66 23.31
N CYS A 82 7.61 -0.34 24.15
CA CYS A 82 8.26 -1.32 25.01
C CYS A 82 8.85 -0.69 26.29
N CYS A 83 9.24 -1.55 27.23
CA CYS A 83 9.88 -1.16 28.50
C CYS A 83 11.07 -0.22 28.32
N MET A 84 11.99 -0.54 27.39
CA MET A 84 13.16 0.29 27.15
C MET A 84 12.80 1.73 26.75
N GLN A 85 11.80 1.90 25.88
CA GLN A 85 11.35 3.21 25.44
C GLN A 85 10.64 3.98 26.56
N TRP A 86 9.86 3.29 27.40
CA TRP A 86 9.23 3.88 28.58
C TRP A 86 10.26 4.46 29.55
N LEU A 87 11.29 3.67 29.90
CA LEU A 87 12.36 4.07 30.80
C LEU A 87 13.17 5.26 30.24
N CYS A 88 13.51 5.20 28.95
CA CYS A 88 14.17 6.30 28.26
C CYS A 88 13.30 7.58 28.23
N ALA A 89 11.99 7.45 28.02
CA ALA A 89 11.07 8.58 28.01
C ALA A 89 10.99 9.25 29.39
N ILE A 90 10.87 8.47 30.47
CA ILE A 90 10.91 9.01 31.85
C ILE A 90 12.23 9.71 32.11
N GLN A 91 13.36 9.10 31.75
CA GLN A 91 14.67 9.71 31.91
C GLN A 91 14.76 11.05 31.17
N ALA A 92 14.35 11.07 29.89
CA ALA A 92 14.40 12.27 29.07
C ALA A 92 13.48 13.40 29.59
N MET A 93 12.27 13.06 30.06
CA MET A 93 11.34 14.01 30.67
C MET A 93 11.86 14.59 31.99
N LEU A 94 12.57 13.79 32.80
CA LEU A 94 13.20 14.27 34.03
C LEU A 94 14.44 15.14 33.76
N GLU A 95 15.13 14.92 32.64
CA GLU A 95 16.24 15.76 32.14
C GLU A 95 15.76 17.01 31.39
N SER A 96 14.46 17.12 31.11
CA SER A 96 13.87 18.23 30.37
C SER A 96 13.80 19.53 31.17
N ASP A 97 13.50 20.64 30.50
CA ASP A 97 13.33 21.95 31.13
C ASP A 97 12.12 21.97 32.09
N GLU A 98 11.12 21.11 31.83
CA GLU A 98 9.85 21.04 32.56
C GLU A 98 9.91 20.07 33.75
N LYS A 99 10.82 19.10 33.72
CA LYS A 99 10.99 18.04 34.74
C LYS A 99 9.69 17.34 35.13
N ARG A 100 8.77 17.21 34.17
CA ARG A 100 7.43 16.65 34.37
C ARG A 100 7.30 15.36 33.58
N VAL A 101 6.87 14.30 34.25
CA VAL A 101 6.62 13.00 33.62
C VAL A 101 5.14 12.92 33.25
N GLN A 102 4.83 13.05 31.97
CA GLN A 102 3.47 12.98 31.45
C GLN A 102 3.41 12.09 30.20
N PHE A 103 2.43 11.20 30.20
CA PHE A 103 2.05 10.41 29.04
C PHE A 103 0.62 10.73 28.62
N GLU A 104 0.34 10.57 27.33
CA GLU A 104 -0.99 10.70 26.77
C GLU A 104 -1.40 9.40 26.08
N ILE A 105 -2.62 8.93 26.35
CA ILE A 105 -3.21 7.83 25.58
C ILE A 105 -4.00 8.45 24.43
N ILE A 106 -3.65 8.07 23.20
CA ILE A 106 -4.29 8.54 21.97
C ILE A 106 -4.71 7.35 21.11
N THR A 107 -5.59 7.56 20.13
CA THR A 107 -5.88 6.52 19.13
C THR A 107 -4.69 6.36 18.17
N LYS A 108 -4.51 5.17 17.58
CA LYS A 108 -3.52 4.95 16.51
C LYS A 108 -3.79 5.83 15.29
N GLU A 109 -5.06 6.11 14.99
CA GLU A 109 -5.46 7.01 13.91
C GLU A 109 -5.01 8.46 14.17
N ASP A 110 -5.16 8.94 15.41
CA ASP A 110 -4.66 10.25 15.82
C ASP A 110 -3.14 10.34 15.79
N SER A 111 -2.42 9.21 15.92
CA SER A 111 -0.96 9.17 15.79
C SER A 111 -0.48 9.33 14.35
N GLU A 112 -1.14 8.76 13.36
CA GLU A 112 -0.80 9.00 11.95
C GLU A 112 -0.96 10.49 11.61
N TYR A 113 -2.01 11.12 12.15
CA TYR A 113 -2.26 12.57 11.99
C TYR A 113 -1.32 13.44 12.85
N ALA A 114 -1.00 13.02 14.08
CA ALA A 114 -0.10 13.75 14.96
C ALA A 114 1.36 13.64 14.51
N ASP A 115 1.84 12.49 14.04
CA ASP A 115 3.17 12.37 13.42
C ASP A 115 3.29 13.20 12.15
N TYR A 116 2.20 13.32 11.40
CA TYR A 116 2.11 14.27 10.29
C TYR A 116 2.19 15.73 10.78
N ALA A 117 1.47 16.07 11.87
CA ALA A 117 1.35 17.43 12.39
C ALA A 117 2.52 17.90 13.28
N THR A 118 3.27 16.99 13.91
CA THR A 118 4.37 17.31 14.85
C THR A 118 5.77 17.01 14.29
N ARG A 119 5.89 16.69 13.00
CA ARG A 119 7.18 16.50 12.35
C ARG A 119 8.02 17.79 12.38
N ILE A 120 9.22 17.68 12.94
CA ILE A 120 10.22 18.77 12.99
C ILE A 120 10.95 18.80 11.64
N GLY A 121 10.24 19.21 10.60
CA GLY A 121 10.79 19.40 9.26
C GLY A 121 9.70 19.26 8.20
N PRO A 122 9.77 20.03 7.10
CA PRO A 122 8.89 19.77 5.96
C PRO A 122 9.08 18.31 5.54
N ILE A 123 7.97 17.58 5.39
CA ILE A 123 7.99 16.27 4.74
C ILE A 123 8.63 16.51 3.37
N ASP A 124 9.72 15.81 3.10
CA ASP A 124 10.31 15.87 1.78
C ASP A 124 9.24 15.40 0.78
N PRO A 125 9.23 15.96 -0.43
CA PRO A 125 8.20 15.64 -1.40
C PRO A 125 7.93 14.16 -1.63
N ASP A 126 8.97 13.32 -1.57
CA ASP A 126 8.85 11.88 -1.80
C ASP A 126 8.11 11.22 -0.63
N GLY A 127 8.42 11.61 0.60
CA GLY A 127 7.66 11.23 1.79
C GLY A 127 6.18 11.60 1.68
N PHE A 128 5.86 12.81 1.22
CA PHE A 128 4.47 13.25 1.08
C PHE A 128 3.71 12.40 0.05
N LEU A 129 4.35 12.14 -1.10
CA LEU A 129 3.77 11.32 -2.15
C LEU A 129 3.55 9.89 -1.68
N ARG A 130 4.53 9.30 -0.98
CA ARG A 130 4.41 7.97 -0.39
C ARG A 130 3.22 7.86 0.54
N TYR A 131 3.11 8.75 1.53
CA TYR A 131 1.99 8.69 2.49
C TYR A 131 0.63 8.96 1.84
N THR A 132 0.59 9.84 0.84
CA THR A 132 -0.63 10.10 0.08
C THR A 132 -1.08 8.84 -0.65
N TRP A 133 -0.15 8.15 -1.33
CA TRP A 133 -0.45 6.92 -2.04
C TRP A 133 -0.79 5.77 -1.12
N GLU A 134 -0.04 5.55 -0.04
CA GLU A 134 -0.34 4.53 0.97
C GLU A 134 -1.76 4.70 1.53
N ALA A 135 -2.17 5.93 1.83
CA ALA A 135 -3.52 6.23 2.30
C ALA A 135 -4.58 5.94 1.23
N LEU A 136 -4.37 6.40 -0.01
CA LEU A 136 -5.31 6.18 -1.11
C LEU A 136 -5.47 4.69 -1.44
N ILE A 137 -4.37 3.94 -1.50
CA ILE A 137 -4.37 2.50 -1.80
C ILE A 137 -5.00 1.71 -0.66
N ARG A 138 -4.73 2.08 0.60
CA ARG A 138 -5.39 1.48 1.77
C ARG A 138 -6.91 1.65 1.69
N LEU A 139 -7.38 2.88 1.42
CA LEU A 139 -8.81 3.18 1.29
C LEU A 139 -9.43 2.48 0.09
N ALA A 140 -8.74 2.48 -1.06
CA ALA A 140 -9.19 1.80 -2.27
C ALA A 140 -9.36 0.31 -2.04
N GLY A 141 -8.40 -0.35 -1.37
CA GLY A 141 -8.46 -1.76 -1.04
C GLY A 141 -9.62 -2.15 -0.13
N GLN A 142 -10.02 -1.25 0.77
CA GLN A 142 -11.17 -1.46 1.69
C GLN A 142 -12.53 -1.12 1.05
N SER A 143 -12.53 -0.42 -0.08
CA SER A 143 -13.74 0.03 -0.75
C SER A 143 -14.29 -1.01 -1.71
N ASP A 144 -15.62 -1.14 -1.78
CA ASP A 144 -16.26 -1.99 -2.78
C ASP A 144 -15.99 -1.45 -4.20
N ARG A 145 -15.35 -2.26 -5.04
CA ARG A 145 -15.07 -1.92 -6.45
C ARG A 145 -16.32 -1.64 -7.30
N SER A 146 -17.49 -2.12 -6.89
CA SER A 146 -18.76 -1.87 -7.57
C SER A 146 -19.47 -0.59 -7.10
N GLY A 147 -18.95 0.03 -6.04
CA GLY A 147 -19.48 1.24 -5.44
C GLY A 147 -18.96 2.53 -6.07
N ASN A 148 -19.30 3.67 -5.46
CA ASN A 148 -18.89 5.00 -5.92
C ASN A 148 -17.61 5.51 -5.24
N GLU A 149 -17.07 4.76 -4.31
CA GLU A 149 -15.94 5.12 -3.45
C GLU A 149 -14.67 5.34 -4.26
N HIS A 150 -14.36 4.45 -5.21
CA HIS A 150 -13.22 4.63 -6.12
C HIS A 150 -13.35 5.89 -6.97
N SER A 151 -14.56 6.24 -7.39
CA SER A 151 -14.82 7.48 -8.12
C SER A 151 -14.58 8.71 -7.25
N LYS A 152 -14.99 8.69 -5.98
CA LYS A 152 -14.70 9.78 -5.02
C LYS A 152 -13.21 9.93 -4.76
N LEU A 153 -12.46 8.82 -4.64
CA LEU A 153 -11.01 8.86 -4.53
C LEU A 153 -10.36 9.42 -5.80
N ALA A 154 -10.87 9.08 -6.99
CA ALA A 154 -10.42 9.64 -8.26
C ALA A 154 -10.72 11.15 -8.36
N ASP A 155 -11.84 11.64 -7.80
CA ASP A 155 -12.14 13.07 -7.72
C ASP A 155 -11.12 13.83 -6.86
N ILE A 156 -10.67 13.23 -5.74
CA ILE A 156 -9.58 13.79 -4.93
C ILE A 156 -8.31 13.89 -5.78
N MET A 157 -7.95 12.85 -6.52
CA MET A 157 -6.78 12.88 -7.42
C MET A 157 -6.90 13.96 -8.51
N ARG A 158 -8.08 14.13 -9.12
CA ARG A 158 -8.34 15.23 -10.07
C ARG A 158 -8.14 16.59 -9.41
N TRP A 159 -8.62 16.76 -8.19
CA TRP A 159 -8.51 18.02 -7.47
C TRP A 159 -7.04 18.33 -7.13
N LEU A 160 -6.30 17.33 -6.62
CA LEU A 160 -4.86 17.45 -6.35
C LEU A 160 -4.07 17.80 -7.62
N GLY A 161 -4.40 17.18 -8.76
CA GLY A 161 -3.77 17.47 -10.06
C GLY A 161 -4.02 18.89 -10.57
N ARG A 162 -5.02 19.61 -10.06
CA ARG A 162 -5.32 21.01 -10.42
C ARG A 162 -4.60 22.03 -9.53
N LEU A 163 -3.97 21.59 -8.44
CA LEU A 163 -3.27 22.49 -7.54
C LEU A 163 -2.02 23.08 -8.21
N PRO A 164 -1.58 24.30 -7.81
CA PRO A 164 -0.40 24.93 -8.38
C PRO A 164 0.84 24.04 -8.25
N ARG A 165 1.57 23.84 -9.34
CA ARG A 165 2.80 23.02 -9.37
C ARG A 165 3.76 23.48 -8.29
N ARG A 166 4.06 22.58 -7.34
CA ARG A 166 5.12 22.77 -6.36
C ARG A 166 6.37 22.03 -6.84
N PRO A 167 7.46 22.75 -7.16
CA PRO A 167 8.68 22.13 -7.67
C PRO A 167 9.36 21.32 -6.57
N ILE A 168 9.94 20.20 -6.96
CA ILE A 168 10.71 19.28 -6.12
C ILE A 168 11.98 18.90 -6.90
N PRO A 169 13.06 18.41 -6.27
CA PRO A 169 14.24 18.00 -7.02
C PRO A 169 13.85 17.03 -8.15
N ASN A 170 14.20 17.37 -9.40
CA ASN A 170 13.90 16.62 -10.62
C ASN A 170 12.41 16.45 -11.03
N ASN A 171 11.43 17.01 -10.31
CA ASN A 171 10.01 16.85 -10.65
C ASN A 171 9.10 17.94 -10.04
N SER A 172 7.78 17.75 -10.06
CA SER A 172 6.83 18.49 -9.21
C SER A 172 5.97 17.51 -8.40
N VAL A 173 5.53 17.90 -7.20
CA VAL A 173 4.71 17.04 -6.31
C VAL A 173 3.54 16.42 -7.09
N TRP A 174 2.81 17.24 -7.84
CA TRP A 174 1.62 16.77 -8.57
C TRP A 174 1.94 15.93 -9.81
N GLU A 175 3.16 16.01 -10.33
CA GLU A 175 3.63 15.11 -11.39
C GLU A 175 4.11 13.78 -10.79
N GLY A 176 4.64 13.77 -9.57
CA GLY A 176 4.92 12.56 -8.78
C GLY A 176 3.66 11.74 -8.45
N LEU A 177 2.50 12.40 -8.31
CA LEU A 177 1.19 11.72 -8.19
C LEU A 177 0.75 10.99 -9.47
N ARG A 178 1.53 11.01 -10.57
CA ARG A 178 1.24 10.18 -11.74
C ARG A 178 1.89 8.79 -11.68
N TRP A 179 2.74 8.55 -10.69
CA TRP A 179 3.56 7.34 -10.54
C TRP A 179 2.99 6.49 -9.42
N ILE A 180 2.07 5.59 -9.79
CA ILE A 180 1.37 4.70 -8.87
C ILE A 180 2.08 3.34 -8.73
N ASP A 181 2.97 2.99 -9.66
CA ASP A 181 3.63 1.67 -9.77
C ASP A 181 4.15 1.09 -8.46
N PRO A 182 4.87 1.84 -7.59
CA PRO A 182 5.43 1.26 -6.37
C PRO A 182 4.38 0.81 -5.35
N TYR A 183 3.13 1.22 -5.53
CA TYR A 183 2.05 1.01 -4.58
C TYR A 183 1.00 0.00 -5.07
N ILE A 184 1.11 -0.47 -6.31
CA ILE A 184 0.24 -1.52 -6.82
C ILE A 184 0.86 -2.87 -6.43
N PRO A 185 0.17 -3.71 -5.65
CA PRO A 185 0.69 -5.01 -5.24
C PRO A 185 0.89 -5.93 -6.45
N SER A 186 1.93 -6.75 -6.40
CA SER A 186 2.13 -7.86 -7.33
C SER A 186 1.34 -9.08 -6.87
N PHE A 187 0.98 -9.97 -7.80
CA PHE A 187 0.40 -11.26 -7.46
C PHE A 187 1.39 -12.10 -6.63
N HIS A 188 0.91 -12.77 -5.58
CA HIS A 188 1.68 -13.71 -4.77
C HIS A 188 0.79 -14.83 -4.21
N GLU A 189 1.39 -15.98 -3.92
CA GLU A 189 0.67 -17.19 -3.46
C GLU A 189 -0.14 -16.99 -2.17
N GLY A 190 0.27 -16.05 -1.30
CA GLY A 190 -0.51 -15.70 -0.11
C GLY A 190 -1.97 -15.30 -0.41
N LEU A 191 -2.22 -14.70 -1.57
CA LEU A 191 -3.56 -14.29 -2.01
C LEU A 191 -4.52 -15.47 -2.22
N LEU A 192 -3.99 -16.68 -2.42
CA LEU A 192 -4.77 -17.90 -2.66
C LEU A 192 -5.47 -18.39 -1.39
N SER A 193 -4.98 -17.97 -0.23
CA SER A 193 -5.38 -18.51 1.07
C SER A 193 -6.40 -17.64 1.81
N ASP A 194 -6.60 -16.40 1.36
CA ASP A 194 -7.46 -15.42 2.01
C ASP A 194 -8.29 -14.64 0.96
N GLU A 195 -9.58 -14.98 0.88
CA GLU A 195 -10.54 -14.32 -0.02
C GLU A 195 -10.67 -12.83 0.27
N ALA A 196 -10.56 -12.40 1.54
CA ALA A 196 -10.64 -10.98 1.89
C ALA A 196 -9.38 -10.23 1.42
N GLU A 197 -8.21 -10.86 1.50
CA GLU A 197 -6.96 -10.32 0.97
C GLU A 197 -7.00 -10.24 -0.56
N PHE A 198 -7.51 -11.27 -1.23
CA PHE A 198 -7.70 -11.25 -2.68
C PHE A 198 -8.71 -10.19 -3.12
N GLN A 199 -9.82 -10.02 -2.39
CA GLN A 199 -10.78 -8.96 -2.69
C GLN A 199 -10.15 -7.56 -2.53
N LYS A 200 -9.33 -7.35 -1.50
CA LYS A 200 -8.57 -6.11 -1.31
C LYS A 200 -7.61 -5.88 -2.49
N TYR A 201 -6.92 -6.93 -2.93
CA TYR A 201 -6.05 -6.89 -4.11
C TYR A 201 -6.81 -6.48 -5.38
N LEU A 202 -7.98 -7.10 -5.64
CA LEU A 202 -8.85 -6.72 -6.76
C LEU A 202 -9.32 -5.27 -6.67
N ASN A 203 -9.67 -4.78 -5.48
CA ASN A 203 -10.12 -3.41 -5.28
C ASN A 203 -9.00 -2.39 -5.57
N ILE A 204 -7.77 -2.68 -5.18
CA ILE A 204 -6.61 -1.81 -5.48
C ILE A 204 -6.38 -1.75 -7.00
N HIS A 205 -6.41 -2.89 -7.68
CA HIS A 205 -6.28 -2.95 -9.14
C HIS A 205 -7.41 -2.20 -9.85
N ALA A 206 -8.65 -2.33 -9.39
CA ALA A 206 -9.79 -1.61 -9.96
C ALA A 206 -9.64 -0.10 -9.84
N PHE A 207 -9.19 0.39 -8.68
CA PHE A 207 -8.92 1.80 -8.49
C PHE A 207 -7.78 2.31 -9.39
N ALA A 208 -6.68 1.56 -9.48
CA ALA A 208 -5.54 1.93 -10.33
C ALA A 208 -5.92 1.94 -11.83
N ALA A 209 -6.71 0.96 -12.28
CA ALA A 209 -7.22 0.89 -13.64
C ALA A 209 -8.17 2.05 -13.95
N LEU A 210 -9.06 2.42 -13.02
CA LEU A 210 -9.90 3.61 -13.13
C LEU A 210 -9.08 4.90 -13.27
N LEU A 211 -8.08 5.11 -12.41
CA LEU A 211 -7.22 6.29 -12.49
C LEU A 211 -6.47 6.36 -13.82
N THR A 212 -6.04 5.20 -14.34
CA THR A 212 -5.35 5.08 -15.63
C THR A 212 -6.30 5.44 -16.77
N GLY A 213 -7.50 4.87 -16.80
CA GLY A 213 -8.53 5.19 -17.80
C GLY A 213 -8.96 6.66 -17.78
N LEU A 214 -8.92 7.31 -16.63
CA LEU A 214 -9.19 8.74 -16.51
C LEU A 214 -8.00 9.64 -16.91
N GLY A 215 -6.85 9.05 -17.27
CA GLY A 215 -5.62 9.76 -17.60
C GLY A 215 -4.99 10.51 -16.41
N LEU A 216 -5.31 10.10 -15.18
CA LEU A 216 -4.83 10.74 -13.95
C LEU A 216 -3.45 10.21 -13.53
N VAL A 217 -3.16 8.96 -13.86
CA VAL A 217 -1.85 8.32 -13.68
C VAL A 217 -1.34 7.80 -15.01
N ARG A 218 -0.04 7.52 -15.09
CA ARG A 218 0.53 6.79 -16.24
C ARG A 218 0.09 5.33 -16.18
N VAL A 219 0.12 4.65 -17.32
CA VAL A 219 -0.04 3.19 -17.35
C VAL A 219 1.06 2.59 -16.48
N PRO A 220 0.69 1.84 -15.43
CA PRO A 220 1.67 1.19 -14.60
C PRO A 220 2.14 -0.14 -15.19
N TYR A 221 3.36 -0.55 -14.87
CA TYR A 221 3.94 -1.84 -15.20
C TYR A 221 3.01 -3.00 -14.79
N GLN A 222 2.36 -2.89 -13.62
CA GLN A 222 1.43 -3.91 -13.14
C GLN A 222 0.20 -4.09 -14.04
N ALA A 223 -0.17 -3.09 -14.86
CA ALA A 223 -1.23 -3.27 -15.86
C ALA A 223 -0.80 -4.22 -16.97
N ILE A 224 0.39 -3.98 -17.53
CA ILE A 224 0.97 -4.83 -18.58
C ILE A 224 1.26 -6.22 -18.02
N SER A 225 1.85 -6.31 -16.84
CA SER A 225 2.18 -7.59 -16.19
C SER A 225 0.93 -8.43 -15.92
N ALA A 226 -0.16 -7.83 -15.41
CA ALA A 226 -1.40 -8.56 -15.14
C ALA A 226 -2.03 -9.18 -16.41
N ILE A 227 -1.98 -8.46 -17.53
CA ILE A 227 -2.49 -8.98 -18.81
C ILE A 227 -1.53 -10.04 -19.37
N ALA A 228 -0.22 -9.76 -19.36
CA ALA A 228 0.81 -10.66 -19.89
C ALA A 228 0.81 -12.03 -19.19
N GLN A 229 0.58 -12.06 -17.87
CA GLN A 229 0.50 -13.30 -17.10
C GLN A 229 -0.62 -14.25 -17.55
N VAL A 230 -1.63 -13.75 -18.27
CA VAL A 230 -2.71 -14.55 -18.86
C VAL A 230 -2.51 -14.71 -20.36
N ALA A 231 -2.07 -13.63 -21.01
CA ALA A 231 -2.13 -13.48 -22.45
C ALA A 231 -0.87 -13.93 -23.21
N GLU A 232 0.28 -14.01 -22.53
CA GLU A 232 1.60 -14.12 -23.21
C GLU A 232 2.35 -15.41 -22.87
N GLY A 233 1.68 -16.38 -22.24
CA GLY A 233 2.22 -17.69 -21.89
C GLY A 233 3.07 -17.68 -20.62
N VAL A 234 3.55 -18.87 -20.23
CA VAL A 234 4.32 -19.07 -19.00
C VAL A 234 5.64 -19.78 -19.27
N VAL A 235 6.63 -19.53 -18.42
CA VAL A 235 7.90 -20.27 -18.41
C VAL A 235 8.01 -20.97 -17.07
N PHE A 236 8.15 -22.29 -17.10
CA PHE A 236 8.44 -23.08 -15.90
C PHE A 236 9.79 -23.79 -16.03
N GLN A 237 10.41 -24.06 -14.89
CA GLN A 237 11.61 -24.89 -14.82
C GLN A 237 11.19 -26.35 -14.62
N GLU A 238 11.86 -27.27 -15.30
CA GLU A 238 11.75 -28.70 -14.99
C GLU A 238 12.18 -28.94 -13.52
N GLU A 239 11.51 -29.88 -12.84
CA GLU A 239 11.69 -30.18 -11.41
C GLU A 239 13.15 -30.45 -10.99
N ASP A 240 13.99 -30.87 -11.94
CA ASP A 240 15.41 -31.18 -11.72
C ASP A 240 16.36 -29.98 -11.91
N GLY A 241 15.83 -28.75 -12.02
CA GLY A 241 16.62 -27.56 -12.39
C GLY A 241 17.07 -27.56 -13.85
N GLY A 242 16.30 -28.25 -14.70
CA GLY A 242 16.55 -28.44 -16.13
C GLY A 242 16.29 -27.18 -16.98
N LYS A 243 16.07 -27.39 -18.28
CA LYS A 243 15.89 -26.28 -19.24
C LYS A 243 14.56 -25.60 -18.98
N ALA A 244 14.52 -24.27 -19.02
CA ALA A 244 13.27 -23.51 -19.02
C ALA A 244 12.40 -23.92 -20.23
N ILE A 245 11.18 -24.38 -19.95
CA ILE A 245 10.18 -24.72 -20.97
C ILE A 245 9.17 -23.59 -21.01
N SER A 246 8.93 -23.07 -22.22
CA SER A 246 7.87 -22.10 -22.47
C SER A 246 6.62 -22.85 -22.90
N SER A 247 5.50 -22.58 -22.24
CA SER A 247 4.20 -23.05 -22.67
C SER A 247 3.32 -21.91 -23.17
N GLU A 248 2.59 -22.21 -24.24
CA GLU A 248 1.55 -21.37 -24.80
C GLU A 248 0.16 -21.93 -24.46
N ASP A 249 0.04 -23.03 -23.73
CA ASP A 249 -1.25 -23.58 -23.30
C ASP A 249 -1.81 -22.71 -22.16
N PRO A 250 -3.04 -22.17 -22.28
CA PRO A 250 -3.67 -21.42 -21.20
C PRO A 250 -3.77 -22.21 -19.89
N LEU A 251 -3.91 -23.53 -19.94
CA LEU A 251 -4.05 -24.41 -18.77
C LEU A 251 -2.76 -24.50 -17.94
N ASP A 252 -1.61 -24.23 -18.55
CA ASP A 252 -0.33 -24.17 -17.83
C ASP A 252 -0.20 -22.87 -17.01
N THR A 253 -1.13 -21.94 -17.14
CA THR A 253 -1.17 -20.72 -16.32
C THR A 253 -1.75 -21.03 -14.94
N GLU A 254 -0.88 -21.07 -13.94
CA GLU A 254 -1.30 -21.21 -12.54
C GLU A 254 -2.28 -20.11 -12.13
N HIS A 255 -3.38 -20.50 -11.49
CA HIS A 255 -4.43 -19.60 -11.00
C HIS A 255 -5.03 -18.72 -12.12
N LEU A 256 -5.24 -19.33 -13.29
CA LEU A 256 -5.78 -18.68 -14.48
C LEU A 256 -7.06 -17.87 -14.19
N ASP A 257 -7.97 -18.39 -13.37
CA ASP A 257 -9.22 -17.73 -12.99
C ASP A 257 -8.99 -16.40 -12.24
N MET A 258 -8.10 -16.40 -11.25
CA MET A 258 -7.75 -15.21 -10.46
C MET A 258 -7.01 -14.19 -11.33
N LYS A 259 -6.01 -14.62 -12.10
CA LYS A 259 -5.24 -13.73 -12.99
C LYS A 259 -6.11 -13.14 -14.11
N THR A 260 -7.01 -13.94 -14.70
CA THR A 260 -7.99 -13.47 -15.69
C THR A 260 -8.88 -12.38 -15.09
N THR A 261 -9.27 -12.50 -13.82
CA THR A 261 -10.06 -11.48 -13.13
C THR A 261 -9.33 -10.15 -13.02
N VAL A 262 -8.01 -10.16 -12.78
CA VAL A 262 -7.19 -8.94 -12.68
C VAL A 262 -6.96 -8.33 -14.05
N ALA A 263 -6.67 -9.15 -15.07
CA ALA A 263 -6.54 -8.69 -16.46
C ALA A 263 -7.84 -8.04 -16.94
N ALA A 264 -8.99 -8.62 -16.61
CA ALA A 264 -10.31 -8.07 -16.96
C ALA A 264 -10.49 -6.65 -16.43
N ILE A 265 -10.08 -6.40 -15.18
CA ILE A 265 -10.16 -5.07 -14.56
C ILE A 265 -9.39 -4.04 -15.37
N TRP A 266 -8.15 -4.36 -15.75
CA TRP A 266 -7.30 -3.44 -16.51
C TRP A 266 -7.83 -3.18 -17.91
N ILE A 267 -8.31 -4.21 -18.60
CA ILE A 267 -8.85 -4.06 -19.96
C ILE A 267 -10.14 -3.24 -19.94
N LYS A 268 -11.09 -3.56 -19.04
CA LYS A 268 -12.37 -2.85 -18.95
C LYS A 268 -12.24 -1.38 -18.54
N HIS A 269 -11.31 -1.04 -17.65
CA HIS A 269 -11.23 0.32 -17.12
C HIS A 269 -10.10 1.15 -17.74
N GLY A 270 -9.02 0.52 -18.19
CA GLY A 270 -7.83 1.18 -18.73
C GLY A 270 -7.50 0.81 -20.17
N GLY A 271 -8.25 -0.10 -20.81
CA GLY A 271 -7.93 -0.66 -22.12
C GLY A 271 -7.75 0.38 -23.23
N HIS A 272 -8.60 1.39 -23.29
CA HIS A 272 -8.47 2.46 -24.28
C HIS A 272 -7.15 3.26 -24.11
N VAL A 273 -6.67 3.46 -22.89
CA VAL A 273 -5.36 4.10 -22.64
C VAL A 273 -4.23 3.15 -22.99
N LEU A 274 -4.36 1.87 -22.63
CA LEU A 274 -3.39 0.81 -22.96
C LEU A 274 -3.21 0.66 -24.48
N TYR A 275 -4.28 0.71 -25.26
CA TYR A 275 -4.22 0.60 -26.72
C TYR A 275 -3.37 1.70 -27.38
N HIS A 276 -3.38 2.91 -26.80
CA HIS A 276 -2.59 4.06 -27.27
C HIS A 276 -1.24 4.18 -26.57
N PHE A 277 -0.96 3.34 -25.58
CA PHE A 277 0.24 3.43 -24.79
C PHE A 277 1.44 3.02 -25.64
N ALA A 278 2.27 3.99 -26.03
CA ALA A 278 3.42 3.80 -26.89
C ALA A 278 4.73 4.14 -26.17
N VAL A 279 5.01 3.48 -25.04
CA VAL A 279 6.32 3.59 -24.37
C VAL A 279 7.25 2.50 -24.90
N GLN A 280 8.50 2.88 -25.14
CA GLN A 280 9.51 2.04 -25.77
C GLN A 280 10.04 0.95 -24.83
N ASP A 281 10.15 1.27 -23.54
CA ASP A 281 10.79 0.41 -22.54
C ASP A 281 9.94 -0.83 -22.22
N ASP A 282 8.60 -0.71 -22.23
CA ASP A 282 7.70 -1.81 -21.87
C ASP A 282 7.41 -2.79 -23.02
N VAL A 283 7.66 -2.39 -24.27
CA VAL A 283 7.32 -3.22 -25.44
C VAL A 283 8.30 -4.37 -25.66
N SER A 284 9.52 -4.28 -25.11
CA SER A 284 10.51 -5.37 -25.17
C SER A 284 10.34 -6.44 -24.09
N GLU A 285 9.53 -6.16 -23.06
CA GLU A 285 9.30 -7.06 -21.93
C GLU A 285 7.93 -7.74 -22.06
N GLY A 286 7.83 -9.01 -21.63
CA GLY A 286 6.58 -9.76 -21.67
C GLY A 286 6.76 -11.26 -21.48
N GLY A 287 5.70 -12.01 -21.75
CA GLY A 287 5.72 -13.46 -21.72
C GLY A 287 6.36 -14.10 -22.96
N PRO A 288 6.64 -15.41 -22.92
CA PRO A 288 7.37 -16.13 -23.97
C PRO A 288 6.73 -16.05 -25.36
N VAL A 289 5.41 -15.93 -25.45
CA VAL A 289 4.69 -15.75 -26.73
C VAL A 289 5.05 -14.38 -27.33
N TRP A 290 4.97 -13.33 -26.52
CA TRP A 290 5.30 -11.98 -26.95
C TRP A 290 6.78 -11.85 -27.31
N GLU A 291 7.70 -12.41 -26.53
CA GLU A 291 9.15 -12.37 -26.82
C GLU A 291 9.50 -12.97 -28.19
N ARG A 292 8.76 -13.99 -28.64
CA ARG A 292 8.97 -14.60 -29.96
C ARG A 292 8.48 -13.67 -31.06
N ILE A 293 7.30 -13.09 -30.88
CA ILE A 293 6.67 -12.18 -31.84
C ILE A 293 7.45 -10.87 -31.94
N TYR A 294 7.89 -10.32 -30.81
CA TYR A 294 8.70 -9.12 -30.72
C TYR A 294 10.01 -9.24 -31.52
N ARG A 295 10.68 -10.40 -31.48
CA ARG A 295 11.90 -10.65 -32.28
C ARG A 295 11.64 -10.51 -33.79
N VAL A 296 10.58 -11.12 -34.29
CA VAL A 296 10.19 -11.01 -35.71
C VAL A 296 9.78 -9.58 -36.05
N ALA A 297 8.97 -8.95 -35.20
CA ALA A 297 8.50 -7.60 -35.44
C ALA A 297 9.64 -6.55 -35.43
N LYS A 298 10.69 -6.80 -34.64
CA LYS A 298 11.91 -5.98 -34.65
C LYS A 298 12.71 -6.15 -35.94
N GLU A 299 12.81 -7.37 -36.47
CA GLU A 299 13.41 -7.64 -37.78
C GLU A 299 12.64 -6.98 -38.93
N GLU A 300 11.32 -6.85 -38.79
CA GLU A 300 10.45 -6.11 -39.73
C GLU A 300 10.46 -4.58 -39.55
N GLU A 301 11.37 -4.04 -38.71
CA GLU A 301 11.50 -2.60 -38.42
C GLU A 301 10.16 -1.92 -38.05
N LYS A 302 9.28 -2.62 -37.33
CA LYS A 302 7.99 -2.05 -36.91
C LYS A 302 8.21 -0.82 -36.04
N SER A 303 7.37 0.20 -36.24
CA SER A 303 7.28 1.32 -35.30
C SER A 303 6.83 0.84 -33.92
N ILE A 304 7.13 1.60 -32.87
CA ILE A 304 6.67 1.31 -31.49
C ILE A 304 5.15 1.10 -31.45
N GLN A 305 4.40 1.93 -32.15
CA GLN A 305 2.94 1.78 -32.27
C GLN A 305 2.53 0.48 -32.97
N GLY A 306 3.28 0.06 -34.00
CA GLY A 306 3.07 -1.23 -34.67
C GLY A 306 3.30 -2.42 -33.74
N LEU A 307 4.31 -2.34 -32.87
CA LEU A 307 4.60 -3.36 -31.86
C LEU A 307 3.46 -3.47 -30.83
N HIS A 308 2.95 -2.35 -30.32
CA HIS A 308 1.82 -2.35 -29.39
C HIS A 308 0.55 -2.93 -30.01
N ARG A 309 0.25 -2.61 -31.27
CA ARG A 309 -0.89 -3.21 -32.00
C ARG A 309 -0.73 -4.72 -32.16
N TRP A 310 0.47 -5.19 -32.48
CA TRP A 310 0.74 -6.64 -32.57
C TRP A 310 0.60 -7.33 -31.22
N ARG A 311 1.05 -6.69 -30.14
CA ARG A 311 0.87 -7.21 -28.77
C ARG A 311 -0.62 -7.29 -28.40
N TRP A 312 -1.40 -6.28 -28.78
CA TRP A 312 -2.86 -6.29 -28.61
C TRP A 312 -3.52 -7.48 -29.33
N ASP A 313 -3.09 -7.79 -30.57
CA ASP A 313 -3.61 -8.94 -31.31
C ASP A 313 -3.25 -10.28 -30.66
N VAL A 314 -2.10 -10.37 -29.96
CA VAL A 314 -1.75 -11.53 -29.12
C VAL A 314 -2.76 -11.69 -28.00
N TRP A 315 -3.08 -10.59 -27.30
CA TRP A 315 -4.04 -10.61 -26.21
C TRP A 315 -5.44 -10.99 -26.69
N VAL A 316 -5.92 -10.39 -27.79
CA VAL A 316 -7.21 -10.73 -28.42
C VAL A 316 -7.30 -12.23 -28.68
N ARG A 317 -6.29 -12.81 -29.34
CA ARG A 317 -6.28 -14.24 -29.66
C ARG A 317 -6.28 -15.10 -28.39
N ARG A 318 -5.51 -14.72 -27.37
CA ARG A 318 -5.44 -15.52 -26.14
C ARG A 318 -6.74 -15.53 -25.36
N PHE A 319 -7.44 -14.40 -25.27
CA PHE A 319 -8.74 -14.36 -24.60
C PHE A 319 -9.84 -15.10 -25.40
N ASP A 320 -9.75 -15.11 -26.73
CA ASP A 320 -10.58 -15.95 -27.60
C ASP A 320 -10.36 -17.45 -27.27
N GLU A 321 -9.10 -17.90 -27.26
CA GLU A 321 -8.71 -19.27 -26.93
C GLU A 321 -9.22 -19.71 -25.54
N ILE A 322 -9.06 -18.86 -24.50
CA ILE A 322 -9.55 -19.15 -23.14
C ILE A 322 -11.09 -19.20 -23.09
N SER A 323 -11.76 -18.39 -23.89
CA SER A 323 -13.22 -18.32 -23.89
C SER A 323 -13.90 -19.57 -24.46
N ASP A 324 -13.19 -20.29 -25.34
CA ASP A 324 -13.67 -21.48 -26.04
C ASP A 324 -13.09 -22.81 -25.49
N ASP A 325 -12.25 -22.78 -24.45
CA ASP A 325 -11.62 -23.98 -23.89
C ASP A 325 -12.55 -24.75 -22.92
N GLU A 326 -12.92 -25.98 -23.28
CA GLU A 326 -13.78 -26.86 -22.49
C GLU A 326 -13.17 -27.29 -21.13
N ASN A 327 -11.86 -27.19 -20.97
CA ASN A 327 -11.14 -27.55 -19.74
C ASN A 327 -11.01 -26.38 -18.76
N VAL A 328 -11.34 -25.16 -19.19
CA VAL A 328 -11.36 -23.97 -18.35
C VAL A 328 -12.72 -23.85 -17.67
N SER A 329 -12.74 -23.28 -16.45
CA SER A 329 -14.01 -23.10 -15.73
C SER A 329 -14.96 -22.18 -16.50
N GLN A 330 -16.26 -22.51 -16.53
CA GLN A 330 -17.28 -21.73 -17.24
C GLN A 330 -17.27 -20.23 -16.86
N ARG A 331 -16.97 -19.92 -15.59
CA ARG A 331 -16.86 -18.54 -15.11
C ARG A 331 -15.68 -17.81 -15.76
N THR A 332 -14.53 -18.49 -15.85
CA THR A 332 -13.32 -17.95 -16.48
C THR A 332 -13.52 -17.80 -17.99
N CYS A 333 -14.13 -18.79 -18.67
CA CYS A 333 -14.46 -18.70 -20.09
C CYS A 333 -15.40 -17.52 -20.39
N SER A 334 -16.45 -17.36 -19.59
CA SER A 334 -17.40 -16.25 -19.75
C SER A 334 -16.71 -14.89 -19.60
N LEU A 335 -15.85 -14.76 -18.58
CA LEU A 335 -15.10 -13.52 -18.36
C LEU A 335 -14.08 -13.27 -19.48
N ALA A 336 -13.38 -14.30 -19.97
CA ALA A 336 -12.47 -14.19 -21.11
C ALA A 336 -13.21 -13.76 -22.39
N GLY A 337 -14.42 -14.29 -22.63
CA GLY A 337 -15.27 -13.86 -23.74
C GLY A 337 -15.71 -12.40 -23.63
N GLU A 338 -16.03 -11.91 -22.43
CA GLU A 338 -16.29 -10.48 -22.21
C GLU A 338 -15.05 -9.62 -22.51
N ILE A 339 -13.87 -10.06 -22.07
CA ILE A 339 -12.60 -9.37 -22.34
C ILE A 339 -12.28 -9.35 -23.82
N PHE A 340 -12.46 -10.49 -24.51
CA PHE A 340 -12.26 -10.60 -25.95
C PHE A 340 -13.09 -9.56 -26.72
N ASN A 341 -14.39 -9.48 -26.42
CA ASN A 341 -15.26 -8.48 -27.03
C ASN A 341 -14.80 -7.05 -26.73
N GLU A 342 -14.44 -6.75 -25.48
CA GLU A 342 -13.94 -5.42 -25.09
C GLU A 342 -12.66 -5.04 -25.86
N LEU A 343 -11.72 -5.98 -26.05
CA LEU A 343 -10.50 -5.74 -26.81
C LEU A 343 -10.78 -5.47 -28.30
N LEU A 344 -11.80 -6.12 -28.87
CA LEU A 344 -12.25 -5.87 -30.25
C LEU A 344 -12.90 -4.50 -30.35
N ASP A 345 -13.80 -4.16 -29.43
CA ASP A 345 -14.50 -2.87 -29.41
C ASP A 345 -13.51 -1.71 -29.32
N ILE A 346 -12.56 -1.76 -28.39
CA ILE A 346 -11.49 -0.74 -28.26
C ILE A 346 -10.68 -0.62 -29.56
N ARG A 347 -10.36 -1.74 -30.20
CA ARG A 347 -9.61 -1.73 -31.47
C ARG A 347 -10.42 -1.06 -32.57
N ASP A 348 -11.70 -1.37 -32.67
CA ASP A 348 -12.58 -0.86 -33.73
C ASP A 348 -12.92 0.63 -33.52
N GLU A 349 -13.01 1.10 -32.27
CA GLU A 349 -13.20 2.52 -31.93
C GLU A 349 -11.98 3.40 -32.27
N HIS A 350 -10.77 2.82 -32.25
CA HIS A 350 -9.51 3.57 -32.34
C HIS A 350 -8.64 3.21 -33.57
N GLY A 351 -9.06 2.23 -34.37
CA GLY A 351 -8.38 1.80 -35.59
C GLY A 351 -8.73 2.65 -36.80
N PHE A 352 -8.15 3.85 -36.92
CA PHE A 352 -8.07 4.62 -38.17
C PHE A 352 -6.62 4.87 -38.60
#